data_AF-C2KVS6-F1
#
_entry.id   AF-C2KVS6-F1
#
_cell.length_a   1.000
_cell.length_b   1.000
_cell.length_c   1.000
_cell.angle_alpha   90.00
_cell.angle_beta   90.00
_cell.angle_gamma   90.00
#
_symmetry.space_group_name_H-M   'P 1'
#
loop_
_entity.id
_entity.type
_entity.pdbx_description
1 polymer ?
#
loop_
_entity_poly.entity_id
_entity_poly.type
_entity_poly.pdbx_seq_one_letter_code
_entity_poly.pdbx_strand_id
1 'polypeptide(L)' 'AISFTAGVGENDKVTRQIVIDEYFSYLGAKIDPERNNVRGKERLISTDDSKVKIFLIPTNEELAIARDTKRLIEA' A
#
# COMPACT_ATOMS: atom_id res chain seq x y z
N ALA A 1 -7.05 -3.26 6.61
CA ALA A 1 -6.46 -2.25 5.70
C ALA A 1 -5.85 -2.99 4.52
N ILE A 2 -5.77 -2.35 3.35
CA ILE A 2 -5.12 -2.89 2.14
C ILE A 2 -3.80 -2.12 1.93
N SER A 3 -2.73 -2.82 1.57
CA SER A 3 -1.42 -2.22 1.30
C SER A 3 -0.95 -2.59 -0.09
N PHE A 4 -0.52 -1.60 -0.87
CA PHE A 4 0.19 -1.77 -2.12
C PHE A 4 1.69 -1.54 -1.90
N THR A 5 2.51 -2.49 -2.35
CA THR A 5 3.97 -2.48 -2.23
C THR A 5 4.60 -3.16 -3.46
N ALA A 6 5.93 -3.24 -3.52
CA ALA A 6 6.71 -3.82 -4.62
C ALA A 6 6.51 -3.09 -5.96
N GLY A 7 7.17 -3.57 -7.02
CA GLY A 7 7.28 -2.87 -8.31
C GLY A 7 5.96 -2.28 -8.85
N VAL A 8 4.97 -3.12 -9.15
CA VAL A 8 3.68 -2.66 -9.71
C VAL A 8 2.88 -1.87 -8.67
N GLY A 9 2.77 -2.39 -7.44
CA GLY A 9 1.98 -1.76 -6.39
C GLY A 9 2.48 -0.35 -6.05
N GLU A 10 3.79 -0.11 -6.06
CA GLU A 10 4.38 1.20 -5.75
C GLU A 10 4.27 2.21 -6.89
N ASN A 11 4.32 1.74 -8.14
CA ASN A 11 4.56 2.59 -9.28
C ASN A 11 3.34 2.80 -10.18
N ASP A 12 2.40 1.87 -10.20
CA ASP A 12 1.26 1.91 -11.09
C ASP A 12 -0.03 2.31 -10.36
N LYS A 13 -0.28 3.62 -10.37
CA LYS A 13 -1.50 4.20 -9.80
C LYS A 13 -2.78 3.70 -10.48
N VAL A 14 -2.71 3.35 -11.77
CA VAL A 14 -3.88 2.89 -12.55
C VAL A 14 -4.25 1.49 -12.09
N THR A 15 -3.27 0.59 -11.98
CA THR A 15 -3.51 -0.75 -11.43
C THR A 15 -4.08 -0.68 -10.01
N ARG A 16 -3.54 0.18 -9.13
CA ARG A 16 -4.11 0.35 -7.77
C ARG A 16 -5.59 0.77 -7.81
N GLN A 17 -5.93 1.72 -8.68
CA GLN A 17 -7.30 2.20 -8.84
C GLN A 17 -8.24 1.07 -9.30
N ILE A 18 -7.88 0.40 -10.40
CA ILE A 18 -8.68 -0.70 -10.98
C ILE A 18 -8.90 -1.82 -9.97
N VAL A 19 -7.83 -2.21 -9.24
CA VAL A 19 -7.94 -3.29 -8.25
C VAL A 19 -8.98 -2.94 -7.19
N ILE A 20 -8.98 -1.71 -6.68
CA ILE A 20 -9.93 -1.31 -5.63
C ILE A 20 -11.34 -1.17 -6.18
N ASP A 21 -11.51 -0.47 -7.30
CA ASP A 21 -12.81 -0.15 -7.85
C ASP A 21 -13.56 -1.41 -8.29
N GLU A 22 -12.87 -2.33 -8.98
CA GLU A 22 -13.49 -3.53 -9.55
C GLU A 22 -13.65 -4.67 -8.53
N TYR A 23 -12.72 -4.81 -7.57
CA TYR A 23 -12.66 -6.01 -6.72
C TYR A 23 -12.85 -5.76 -5.23
N PHE A 24 -12.79 -4.51 -4.74
CA PHE A 24 -12.89 -4.23 -3.29
C PHE A 24 -13.94 -3.18 -2.91
N SER A 25 -14.59 -2.54 -3.87
CA SER A 25 -15.68 -1.58 -3.63
C SER A 25 -16.81 -2.13 -2.74
N TYR A 26 -17.12 -3.44 -2.84
CA TYR A 26 -18.16 -4.08 -2.02
C TYR A 26 -17.83 -4.10 -0.51
N LEU A 27 -16.56 -3.97 -0.14
CA LEU A 27 -16.12 -3.82 1.26
C LEU A 27 -16.18 -2.36 1.74
N GLY A 28 -16.57 -1.41 0.89
CA GLY A 28 -16.50 0.02 1.16
C GLY A 28 -15.08 0.61 1.02
N ALA A 29 -14.18 -0.09 0.32
CA ALA A 29 -12.87 0.43 -0.06
C ALA A 29 -13.04 1.51 -1.14
N LYS A 30 -12.37 2.66 -0.97
CA LYS A 30 -12.44 3.80 -1.88
C LYS A 30 -11.09 4.49 -1.94
N ILE A 31 -10.51 4.60 -3.13
CA ILE A 31 -9.28 5.37 -3.36
C ILE A 31 -9.60 6.84 -3.64
N ASP A 32 -8.79 7.75 -3.09
CA ASP A 32 -8.72 9.14 -3.49
C ASP A 32 -7.73 9.28 -4.67
N PRO A 33 -8.17 9.70 -5.87
CA PRO A 33 -7.32 9.76 -7.06
C PRO A 33 -6.10 10.69 -6.92
N GLU A 34 -6.24 11.80 -6.20
CA GLU A 34 -5.15 12.77 -5.98
C GLU A 34 -4.14 12.23 -4.96
N ARG A 35 -4.63 11.55 -3.90
CA ARG A 35 -3.75 10.85 -2.96
C ARG A 35 -3.03 9.69 -3.63
N ASN A 36 -3.70 8.98 -4.52
CA ASN A 36 -3.15 7.87 -5.30
C ASN A 36 -2.13 8.31 -6.36
N ASN A 37 -2.11 9.59 -6.76
CA ASN A 37 -1.14 10.13 -7.70
C ASN A 37 0.25 10.34 -7.06
N VAL A 38 0.85 9.25 -6.60
CA VAL A 38 2.16 9.20 -5.94
C VAL A 38 2.87 7.89 -6.29
N ARG A 39 4.20 7.88 -6.21
CA ARG A 39 5.06 6.71 -6.40
C ARG A 39 6.12 6.65 -5.32
N GLY A 40 6.46 5.45 -4.86
CA GLY A 40 7.60 5.19 -3.97
C GLY A 40 7.61 6.00 -2.67
N LYS A 41 6.44 6.40 -2.15
CA LYS A 41 6.30 7.12 -0.88
C LYS A 41 5.23 6.47 -0.03
N GLU A 42 5.48 6.38 1.27
CA GLU A 42 4.48 5.95 2.23
C GLU A 42 3.31 6.95 2.26
N ARG A 43 2.09 6.51 1.93
CA ARG A 43 0.93 7.39 1.87
C ARG A 43 -0.38 6.64 2.09
N LEU A 44 -1.27 7.22 2.89
CA LEU A 44 -2.68 6.82 2.89
C LEU A 44 -3.34 7.34 1.61
N ILE A 45 -3.83 6.42 0.78
CA ILE A 45 -4.42 6.73 -0.54
C ILE A 45 -5.94 6.52 -0.58
N SER A 46 -6.57 6.08 0.51
CA SER A 46 -8.03 6.02 0.60
C SER A 46 -8.66 7.39 0.85
N THR A 47 -9.91 7.55 0.43
CA THR A 47 -10.75 8.70 0.83
C THR A 47 -11.04 8.68 2.33
N ASP A 48 -11.43 9.81 2.91
CA ASP A 48 -11.71 9.93 4.34
C ASP A 48 -12.97 9.16 4.76
N ASP A 49 -13.91 8.94 3.84
CA ASP A 49 -15.14 8.17 4.04
C ASP A 49 -14.99 6.67 3.72
N SER A 50 -13.79 6.22 3.32
CA SER A 50 -13.56 4.82 3.04
C SER A 50 -13.62 3.98 4.32
N LYS A 51 -14.39 2.88 4.29
CA LYS A 51 -14.46 1.92 5.40
C LYS A 51 -13.17 1.11 5.57
N VAL A 52 -12.38 1.00 4.50
CA VAL A 52 -11.11 0.27 4.48
C VAL A 52 -9.98 1.25 4.20
N LYS A 53 -9.04 1.41 5.13
CA LYS A 53 -7.81 2.18 4.87
C LYS A 53 -6.98 1.50 3.79
N ILE A 54 -6.51 2.28 2.82
CA ILE A 54 -5.67 1.81 1.71
C ILE A 54 -4.36 2.60 1.73
N PHE A 55 -3.24 1.90 1.73
CA PHE A 55 -1.92 2.49 1.82
C PHE A 55 -1.05 2.14 0.61
N LEU A 56 -0.21 3.08 0.21
CA LEU A 56 1.01 2.83 -0.54
C LEU A 56 2.16 2.71 0.46
N ILE A 57 2.84 1.56 0.51
CA ILE A 57 3.97 1.30 1.41
C ILE A 57 5.17 0.82 0.59
N PRO A 58 6.22 1.64 0.41
CA PRO A 58 7.43 1.20 -0.25
C PRO A 58 8.12 0.07 0.50
N THR A 59 8.53 -0.97 -0.20
CA THR A 59 9.31 -2.05 0.43
C THR A 59 10.76 -1.62 0.62
N ASN A 60 11.39 -2.09 1.70
CA ASN A 60 12.83 -2.00 1.91
C ASN A 60 13.31 -3.39 2.34
N GLU A 61 13.77 -4.18 1.38
CA GLU A 61 14.10 -5.59 1.57
C GLU A 61 15.33 -5.73 2.47
N GLU A 62 16.33 -4.88 2.29
CA GLU A 62 17.56 -4.88 3.08
C GLU A 62 17.27 -4.61 4.56
N LEU A 63 16.39 -3.65 4.85
CA LEU A 63 15.97 -3.34 6.22
C LEU A 63 15.14 -4.47 6.84
N ALA A 64 14.27 -5.11 6.06
CA ALA A 64 13.50 -6.26 6.53
C ALA A 64 14.43 -7.42 6.93
N ILE A 65 15.39 -7.75 6.06
CA ILE A 65 16.42 -8.78 6.33
C ILE A 65 17.24 -8.42 7.57
N ALA A 66 17.74 -7.18 7.68
CA ALA A 66 18.53 -6.75 8.83
C ALA A 66 17.76 -6.85 10.15
N ARG A 67 16.46 -6.49 10.15
CA ARG A 67 15.59 -6.64 11.32
C ARG A 67 15.38 -8.09 11.72
N ASP A 68 15.17 -8.97 10.75
CA ASP A 68 15.03 -10.41 11.02
C ASP A 68 16.33 -11.03 11.52
N THR A 69 17.48 -10.69 10.92
CA THR A 69 18.79 -11.11 11.42
C THR A 69 18.99 -10.66 12.87
N LYS A 70 18.73 -9.38 13.17
CA LYS A 70 18.84 -8.84 14.54
C LYS A 70 17.96 -9.63 15.52
N ARG A 71 16.70 -9.87 15.16
CA ARG A 71 15.75 -10.63 16.00
C ARG A 71 16.23 -12.06 16.28
N LEU A 72 16.88 -12.70 15.33
CA LEU A 72 17.39 -14.06 15.48
C LEU A 72 18.65 -14.15 16.35
N ILE A 73 19.50 -13.13 16.36
CA ILE A 73 20.74 -13.13 17.16
C ILE A 73 20.57 -12.56 18.58
N GLU A 74 19.47 -11.86 18.85
CA GLU A 74 19.14 -11.31 20.18
C GLU A 74 18.17 -12.20 20.98
N ALA A 75 17.66 -13.28 20.39
CA ALA A 75 16.81 -14.28 21.04
C ALA A 75 17.65 -15.31 21.80
#